data_AF-A0A9X1R1J4-F1
#
_entry.id   AF-A0A9X1R1J4-F1
#
_cell.length_a   1.000
_cell.length_b   1.000
_cell.length_c   1.000
_cell.angle_alpha   90.00
_cell.angle_beta   90.00
_cell.angle_gamma   90.00
#
_symmetry.space_group_name_H-M   'P 1'
#
loop_
_entity.id
_entity.type
_entity.pdbx_description
1 polymer ?
#
loop_
_entity_poly.entity_id
_entity_poly.type
_entity_poly.pdbx_seq_one_letter_code
_entity_poly.pdbx_strand_id
1 'polypeptide(L)'
;MNSKLISSHIIITLISIFGISYLYQFLDNRVYEIIYSGLHLAVILILYIASGILATDNTFSFKKYYIIALIGFIIWLIAFTSSPKSIDYKHVKEAGLWFFYQLYVMGISIPLENFFPSQNNIFLNFALLLSFAIIPSLLQGIGGYIKIKQNKKFYS
;
A
#
# COMPACT_ATOMS: atom_id res chain seq x y z
N MET A 1 3.96 12.83 15.33
CA MET A 1 4.40 12.26 14.04
C MET A 1 4.02 10.79 13.79
N ASN A 2 4.62 9.80 14.47
CA ASN A 2 4.49 8.37 14.08
C ASN A 2 3.04 7.86 14.10
N SER A 3 2.26 8.17 15.15
CA SER A 3 0.83 7.81 15.20
C SER A 3 0.04 8.41 14.03
N LYS A 4 0.28 9.69 13.67
CA LYS A 4 -0.37 10.34 12.51
C LYS A 4 -0.04 9.64 11.19
N LEU A 5 1.20 9.21 11.00
CA LEU A 5 1.64 8.50 9.80
C LEU A 5 1.03 7.09 9.68
N ILE A 6 0.95 6.37 10.81
CA ILE A 6 0.31 5.04 10.89
C ILE A 6 -1.19 5.17 10.64
N SER A 7 -1.88 6.10 11.31
CA SER A 7 -3.31 6.34 11.09
C SER A 7 -3.60 6.73 9.63
N SER A 8 -2.73 7.53 9.01
CA SER A 8 -2.86 7.85 7.59
C SER A 8 -2.70 6.62 6.69
N HIS A 9 -1.74 5.74 6.97
CA HIS A 9 -1.61 4.47 6.26
C HIS A 9 -2.88 3.62 6.37
N ILE A 10 -3.45 3.50 7.57
CA ILE A 10 -4.70 2.74 7.78
C ILE A 10 -5.85 3.34 6.96
N ILE A 11 -6.04 4.66 7.00
CA ILE A 11 -7.10 5.35 6.26
C ILE A 11 -6.91 5.18 4.74
N ILE A 12 -5.69 5.37 4.23
CA ILE A 12 -5.40 5.23 2.80
C ILE A 12 -5.60 3.78 2.36
N THR A 13 -5.22 2.80 3.18
CA THR A 13 -5.50 1.39 2.92
C THR A 13 -7.00 1.11 2.85
N LEU A 14 -7.81 1.66 3.76
CA LEU A 14 -9.28 1.52 3.70
C LEU A 14 -9.85 2.13 2.41
N ILE A 15 -9.42 3.34 2.04
CA ILE A 15 -9.81 3.98 0.77
C ILE A 15 -9.41 3.08 -0.42
N SER A 16 -8.21 2.49 -0.36
CA SER A 16 -7.72 1.58 -1.39
C SER A 16 -8.62 0.36 -1.55
N ILE A 17 -9.01 -0.28 -0.44
CA ILE A 17 -9.90 -1.44 -0.44
C ILE A 17 -11.25 -1.11 -1.06
N PHE A 18 -11.85 0.03 -0.69
CA PHE A 18 -13.14 0.45 -1.28
C PHE A 18 -13.01 0.76 -2.77
N GLY A 19 -11.95 1.44 -3.20
CA GLY A 19 -11.72 1.74 -4.62
C GLY A 19 -11.52 0.49 -5.47
N ILE A 20 -10.74 -0.48 -4.97
CA ILE A 20 -10.56 -1.79 -5.65
C ILE A 20 -11.89 -2.58 -5.68
N SER A 21 -12.66 -2.55 -4.59
CA SER A 21 -13.97 -3.21 -4.53
C SER A 21 -14.98 -2.61 -5.52
N TYR A 22 -14.88 -1.31 -5.79
CA TYR A 22 -15.68 -0.65 -6.84
C TYR A 22 -15.20 -1.02 -8.24
N LEU A 23 -13.89 -1.13 -8.45
CA LEU A 23 -13.27 -1.60 -9.70
C LEU A 23 -13.75 -2.99 -10.13
N TYR A 24 -14.03 -3.87 -9.17
CA TYR A 24 -14.59 -5.21 -9.42
C TYR A 24 -15.92 -5.17 -10.22
N GLN A 25 -16.66 -4.06 -10.19
CA GLN A 25 -17.91 -3.91 -10.96
C GLN A 25 -17.67 -3.70 -12.46
N PHE A 26 -16.43 -3.45 -12.89
CA PHE A 26 -16.07 -3.12 -14.28
C PHE A 26 -15.18 -4.19 -14.95
N LEU A 27 -15.02 -5.36 -14.34
CA LEU A 27 -14.15 -6.44 -14.87
C LEU A 27 -14.51 -6.89 -16.28
N ASP A 28 -15.79 -6.78 -16.68
CA ASP A 28 -16.24 -7.15 -18.02
C ASP A 28 -15.83 -6.13 -19.10
N ASN A 29 -15.28 -4.97 -18.73
CA ASN A 29 -14.81 -3.95 -19.66
C ASN A 29 -13.37 -3.51 -19.36
N ARG A 30 -12.45 -4.13 -20.09
CA ARG A 30 -10.99 -3.92 -19.99
C ARG A 30 -10.55 -2.46 -20.09
N VAL A 31 -11.22 -1.64 -20.91
CA VAL A 31 -10.84 -0.22 -21.06
C VAL A 31 -11.16 0.55 -19.78
N TYR A 32 -12.36 0.34 -19.21
CA TYR A 32 -12.73 0.96 -17.94
C TYR A 32 -11.86 0.45 -16.79
N GLU A 33 -11.57 -0.85 -16.73
CA GLU A 33 -10.68 -1.44 -15.73
C GLU A 33 -9.32 -0.74 -15.69
N ILE A 34 -8.67 -0.55 -16.85
CA ILE A 34 -7.36 0.12 -16.93
C ILE A 34 -7.45 1.58 -16.49
N ILE A 35 -8.45 2.33 -16.98
CA ILE A 35 -8.62 3.75 -16.65
C ILE A 35 -8.86 3.93 -15.15
N TYR A 36 -9.80 3.17 -14.59
CA TYR A 36 -10.12 3.25 -13.16
C TYR A 36 -8.95 2.79 -12.28
N SER A 37 -8.23 1.74 -12.68
CA SER A 37 -7.04 1.28 -11.95
C SER A 37 -5.94 2.35 -11.95
N GLY A 38 -5.72 3.01 -13.10
CA GLY A 38 -4.76 4.11 -13.21
C GLY A 38 -5.15 5.32 -12.36
N LEU A 39 -6.42 5.72 -12.40
CA LEU A 39 -6.95 6.81 -11.57
C LEU A 39 -6.86 6.49 -10.07
N HIS A 40 -7.26 5.28 -9.69
CA HIS A 40 -7.19 4.81 -8.30
C HIS A 40 -5.75 4.85 -7.79
N LEU A 41 -4.80 4.31 -8.58
CA LEU A 41 -3.38 4.36 -8.24
C LEU A 41 -2.91 5.81 -8.08
N ALA A 42 -3.23 6.70 -9.02
CA ALA A 42 -2.86 8.11 -8.92
C ALA A 42 -3.38 8.78 -7.64
N VAL A 43 -4.64 8.53 -7.27
CA VAL A 43 -5.25 9.04 -6.04
C VAL A 43 -4.50 8.51 -4.80
N ILE A 44 -4.22 7.21 -4.74
CA ILE A 44 -3.50 6.61 -3.61
C ILE A 44 -2.08 7.20 -3.47
N LEU A 45 -1.35 7.38 -4.58
CA LEU A 45 -0.03 8.00 -4.57
C LEU A 45 -0.08 9.44 -4.04
N ILE A 46 -1.06 10.23 -4.48
CA ILE A 46 -1.27 11.62 -4.01
C ILE A 46 -1.59 11.63 -2.51
N LEU A 47 -2.47 10.75 -2.04
CA LEU A 47 -2.83 10.66 -0.62
C LEU A 47 -1.61 10.32 0.25
N TYR A 48 -0.72 9.43 -0.21
CA TYR A 48 0.51 9.15 0.53
C TYR A 48 1.43 10.39 0.61
N ILE A 49 1.62 11.13 -0.48
CA ILE A 49 2.39 12.39 -0.43
C ILE A 49 1.73 13.40 0.51
N ALA A 50 0.41 13.62 0.36
CA ALA A 50 -0.35 14.57 1.15
C ALA A 50 -0.31 14.23 2.66
N SER A 51 -0.46 12.95 3.01
CA SER A 51 -0.36 12.50 4.40
C SER A 51 1.03 12.75 4.98
N GLY A 52 2.10 12.60 4.18
CA GLY A 52 3.45 13.00 4.56
C GLY A 52 3.54 14.48 4.92
N ILE A 53 3.01 15.36 4.07
CA ILE A 53 2.96 16.81 4.33
C ILE A 53 2.21 17.10 5.64
N LEU A 54 1.01 16.54 5.80
CA LEU A 54 0.16 16.84 6.96
C LEU A 54 0.74 16.29 8.28
N ALA A 55 1.30 15.09 8.26
CA ALA A 55 1.77 14.40 9.47
C ALA A 55 3.16 14.86 9.95
N THR A 56 3.97 15.45 9.07
CA THR A 56 5.32 15.91 9.42
C THR A 56 5.24 17.14 10.31
N ASP A 57 5.90 17.10 11.47
CA ASP A 57 6.00 18.25 12.37
C ASP A 57 7.20 19.15 11.92
N ASN A 58 7.86 19.91 12.80
CA ASN A 58 8.96 20.82 12.40
C ASN A 58 10.31 20.14 12.11
N THR A 59 10.41 18.82 12.31
CA THR A 59 11.64 18.07 12.10
C THR A 59 11.42 16.92 11.11
N PHE A 60 12.32 16.81 10.15
CA PHE A 60 12.30 15.74 9.16
C PHE A 60 13.27 14.62 9.55
N SER A 61 12.82 13.37 9.45
CA SER A 61 13.71 12.21 9.52
C SER A 61 13.15 11.07 8.70
N PHE A 62 13.86 10.69 7.62
CA PHE A 62 13.49 9.54 6.78
C PHE A 62 13.35 8.24 7.57
N LYS A 63 14.10 8.09 8.67
CA LYS A 63 14.02 6.91 9.56
C LYS A 63 12.61 6.66 10.08
N LYS A 64 11.86 7.73 10.39
CA LYS A 64 10.50 7.64 10.94
C LYS A 64 9.49 7.08 9.91
N TYR A 65 9.74 7.29 8.62
CA TYR A 65 8.92 6.75 7.54
C TYR A 65 9.29 5.31 7.22
N TYR A 66 10.59 5.00 7.24
CA TYR A 66 11.08 3.64 6.96
C TYR A 66 10.64 2.60 7.99
N ILE A 67 10.48 3.01 9.26
CA ILE A 67 9.95 2.12 10.32
C ILE A 67 8.54 1.62 9.98
N ILE A 68 7.71 2.45 9.33
CA ILE A 68 6.33 2.08 8.97
C ILE A 68 6.35 1.06 7.83
N ALA A 69 7.21 1.26 6.81
CA ALA A 69 7.45 0.27 5.75
C ALA A 69 7.89 -1.07 6.33
N LEU A 70 8.82 -1.04 7.29
CA LEU A 70 9.35 -2.24 7.93
C LEU A 70 8.26 -2.98 8.73
N ILE A 71 7.44 -2.26 9.49
CA ILE A 71 6.29 -2.85 10.21
C ILE A 71 5.33 -3.51 9.23
N GLY A 72 4.96 -2.82 8.14
CA GLY A 72 4.09 -3.37 7.10
C GLY A 72 4.68 -4.63 6.46
N PHE A 73 5.97 -4.61 6.15
CA PHE A 73 6.69 -5.76 5.61
C PHE A 73 6.72 -6.95 6.57
N ILE A 74 6.96 -6.73 7.86
CA ILE A 74 6.96 -7.80 8.88
C ILE A 74 5.56 -8.42 9.02
N ILE A 75 4.51 -7.58 9.10
CA ILE A 75 3.11 -8.05 9.15
C ILE A 75 2.81 -8.91 7.92
N TRP A 76 3.22 -8.46 6.74
CA TRP A 76 3.06 -9.21 5.52
C TRP A 76 3.81 -10.55 5.55
N LEU A 77 5.08 -10.54 5.96
CA LEU A 77 5.91 -11.75 6.00
C LEU A 77 5.26 -12.81 6.90
N ILE A 78 4.76 -12.41 8.06
CA ILE A 78 4.02 -13.28 8.97
C ILE A 78 2.77 -13.84 8.27
N ALA A 79 1.95 -12.97 7.66
CA ALA A 79 0.76 -13.40 6.94
C ALA A 79 1.05 -14.36 5.79
N PHE A 80 2.16 -14.17 5.07
CA PHE A 80 2.62 -15.04 3.99
C PHE A 80 3.07 -16.41 4.52
N THR A 81 3.94 -16.44 5.54
CA THR A 81 4.44 -17.69 6.12
C THR A 81 3.37 -18.50 6.82
N SER A 82 2.33 -17.83 7.33
CA SER A 82 1.19 -18.45 8.00
C SER A 82 -0.02 -18.62 7.10
N SER A 83 0.08 -18.31 5.80
CA SER A 83 -1.11 -18.37 4.93
C SER A 83 -1.63 -19.81 4.84
N PRO A 84 -2.94 -20.04 5.08
CA PRO A 84 -3.51 -21.37 4.95
C PRO A 84 -3.51 -21.76 3.48
N LYS A 85 -3.15 -23.01 3.17
CA LYS A 85 -3.32 -23.59 1.83
C LYS A 85 -4.79 -23.68 1.39
N SER A 86 -5.73 -23.50 2.34
CA SER A 86 -7.16 -23.55 2.14
C SER A 86 -7.76 -22.16 1.94
N ILE A 87 -8.66 -22.04 0.98
CA ILE A 87 -9.42 -20.82 0.65
C ILE A 87 -10.63 -20.63 1.60
N ASP A 88 -10.95 -21.65 2.40
CA ASP A 88 -12.14 -21.67 3.26
C ASP A 88 -11.89 -20.98 4.61
N TYR A 89 -12.06 -19.66 4.63
CA TYR A 89 -11.85 -18.82 5.82
C TYR A 89 -12.78 -19.16 7.00
N LYS A 90 -13.92 -19.84 6.77
CA LYS A 90 -14.90 -20.14 7.82
C LYS A 90 -14.45 -21.26 8.76
N HIS A 91 -13.48 -22.07 8.33
CA HIS A 91 -13.02 -23.24 9.07
C HIS A 91 -11.56 -23.14 9.52
N VAL A 92 -10.87 -22.00 9.28
CA VAL A 92 -9.51 -21.77 9.78
C VAL A 92 -9.52 -20.92 11.04
N LYS A 93 -8.84 -21.36 12.09
CA LYS A 93 -8.62 -20.58 13.33
C LYS A 93 -7.88 -19.25 13.12
N GLU A 94 -7.30 -19.06 11.94
CA GLU A 94 -6.41 -17.96 11.56
C GLU A 94 -7.04 -17.02 10.52
N ALA A 95 -8.37 -16.83 10.57
CA ALA A 95 -9.12 -16.02 9.62
C ALA A 95 -8.58 -14.58 9.45
N GLY A 96 -8.00 -13.99 10.50
CA GLY A 96 -7.36 -12.68 10.44
C GLY A 96 -6.10 -12.68 9.56
N LEU A 97 -5.23 -13.68 9.71
CA LEU A 97 -4.01 -13.82 8.89
C LEU A 97 -4.36 -14.12 7.43
N TRP A 98 -5.39 -14.93 7.20
CA TRP A 98 -5.94 -15.18 5.87
C TRP A 98 -6.46 -13.90 5.21
N PHE A 99 -7.20 -13.06 5.94
CA PHE A 99 -7.69 -11.78 5.42
C PHE A 99 -6.56 -10.82 5.05
N PHE A 100 -5.53 -10.70 5.89
CA PHE A 100 -4.34 -9.91 5.56
C PHE A 100 -3.60 -10.48 4.35
N TYR A 101 -3.44 -11.80 4.26
CA TYR A 101 -2.85 -12.44 3.10
C TYR A 101 -3.64 -12.13 1.82
N GLN A 102 -4.97 -12.27 1.84
CA GLN A 102 -5.82 -11.98 0.69
C GLN A 102 -5.77 -10.50 0.29
N LEU A 103 -5.76 -9.56 1.24
CA LEU A 103 -5.62 -8.13 0.92
C LEU A 103 -4.32 -7.81 0.17
N TYR A 104 -3.23 -8.49 0.51
CA TYR A 104 -1.93 -8.29 -0.14
C TYR A 104 -1.80 -9.06 -1.46
N VAL A 105 -2.33 -10.27 -1.55
CA VAL A 105 -2.24 -11.11 -2.75
C VAL A 105 -3.27 -10.71 -3.80
N MET A 106 -4.53 -10.40 -3.42
CA MET A 106 -5.55 -9.88 -4.34
C MET A 106 -5.14 -8.52 -4.91
N GLY A 107 -4.59 -7.63 -4.08
CA GLY A 107 -4.10 -6.33 -4.53
C GLY A 107 -3.00 -6.40 -5.60
N ILE A 108 -2.29 -7.54 -5.70
CA ILE A 108 -1.25 -7.78 -6.70
C ILE A 108 -1.77 -8.60 -7.87
N SER A 109 -2.58 -9.62 -7.63
CA SER A 109 -3.09 -10.49 -8.69
C SER A 109 -4.02 -9.76 -9.65
N ILE A 110 -4.94 -8.92 -9.17
CA ILE A 110 -5.98 -8.33 -10.03
C ILE A 110 -5.39 -7.33 -11.05
N PRO A 111 -4.53 -6.37 -10.68
CA PRO A 111 -4.01 -5.43 -11.67
C PRO A 111 -2.86 -6.02 -12.49
N LEU A 112 -2.04 -6.92 -11.92
CA LEU A 112 -0.76 -7.33 -12.52
C LEU A 112 -0.78 -8.66 -13.27
N GLU A 113 -1.79 -9.53 -13.10
CA GLU A 113 -1.94 -10.74 -13.95
C GLU A 113 -1.96 -10.38 -15.44
N ASN A 114 -2.56 -9.23 -15.78
CA ASN A 114 -2.64 -8.73 -17.14
C ASN A 114 -1.33 -8.09 -17.67
N PHE A 115 -0.40 -7.69 -16.80
CA PHE A 115 0.87 -7.04 -17.19
C PHE A 115 2.10 -7.94 -17.04
N PHE A 116 2.07 -8.91 -16.12
CA PHE A 116 3.15 -9.84 -15.85
C PHE A 116 2.62 -11.28 -15.92
N PRO A 117 2.45 -11.84 -17.12
CA PRO A 117 1.78 -13.13 -17.33
C PRO A 117 2.55 -14.34 -16.75
N SER A 118 3.74 -14.15 -16.18
CA SER A 118 4.50 -15.20 -15.50
C SER A 118 4.60 -14.95 -13.99
N GLN A 119 3.47 -15.09 -13.27
CA GLN A 119 3.46 -15.13 -11.80
C GLN A 119 4.19 -16.36 -11.20
N ASN A 120 4.75 -17.23 -12.04
CA ASN A 120 5.53 -18.40 -11.61
C ASN A 120 6.93 -18.06 -11.07
N ASN A 121 7.40 -16.80 -11.21
CA ASN A 121 8.67 -16.40 -10.64
C ASN A 121 8.48 -15.82 -9.22
N ILE A 122 8.69 -16.66 -8.22
CA ILE A 122 8.65 -16.30 -6.78
C ILE A 122 9.47 -15.04 -6.49
N PHE A 123 10.66 -14.89 -7.07
CA PHE A 123 11.51 -13.71 -6.83
C PHE A 123 10.87 -12.42 -7.34
N LEU A 124 10.21 -12.46 -8.50
CA LEU A 124 9.50 -11.31 -9.06
C LEU A 124 8.33 -10.90 -8.17
N ASN A 125 7.55 -11.88 -7.68
CA ASN A 125 6.44 -11.62 -6.77
C ASN A 125 6.93 -10.97 -5.47
N PHE A 126 8.00 -11.50 -4.88
CA PHE A 126 8.63 -10.91 -3.68
C PHE A 126 9.14 -9.49 -3.95
N ALA A 127 9.75 -9.23 -5.11
CA ALA A 127 10.25 -7.90 -5.45
C ALA A 127 9.12 -6.88 -5.64
N LEU A 128 8.03 -7.27 -6.30
CA LEU A 128 6.84 -6.43 -6.46
C LEU A 128 6.19 -6.13 -5.11
N LEU A 129 6.01 -7.15 -4.28
CA LEU A 129 5.48 -7.03 -2.91
C LEU A 129 6.31 -6.08 -2.04
N LEU A 130 7.64 -6.25 -2.05
CA LEU A 130 8.54 -5.37 -1.33
C LEU A 130 8.44 -3.93 -1.84
N SER A 131 8.33 -3.75 -3.16
CA SER A 131 8.13 -2.44 -3.77
C SER A 131 6.82 -1.80 -3.29
N PHE A 132 5.71 -2.55 -3.23
CA PHE A 132 4.43 -2.06 -2.73
C PHE A 132 4.44 -1.72 -1.23
N ALA A 133 5.30 -2.35 -0.43
CA ALA A 133 5.49 -1.97 0.98
C ALA A 133 6.33 -0.68 1.13
N ILE A 134 7.34 -0.51 0.28
CA ILE A 134 8.31 0.59 0.37
C ILE A 134 7.79 1.88 -0.26
N ILE A 135 7.14 1.81 -1.44
CA ILE A 135 6.68 2.97 -2.21
C ILE A 135 5.78 3.91 -1.38
N PRO A 136 4.73 3.44 -0.68
CA PRO A 136 3.89 4.28 0.18
C PRO A 136 4.68 5.08 1.21
N SER A 137 5.61 4.42 1.90
CA SER A 137 6.43 5.05 2.94
C SER A 137 7.46 6.03 2.36
N LEU A 138 8.02 5.75 1.18
CA LEU A 138 8.85 6.70 0.44
C LEU A 138 8.05 7.94 0.06
N LEU A 139 6.82 7.78 -0.45
CA LEU A 139 5.96 8.90 -0.83
C LEU A 139 5.54 9.76 0.37
N GLN A 140 5.22 9.14 1.51
CA GLN A 140 5.04 9.89 2.76
C GLN A 140 6.31 10.65 3.16
N GLY A 141 7.48 10.03 3.01
CA GLY A 141 8.77 10.67 3.25
C GLY A 141 9.01 11.88 2.33
N ILE A 142 8.70 11.75 1.04
CA ILE A 142 8.77 12.84 0.06
C ILE A 142 7.84 13.98 0.47
N GLY A 143 6.59 13.69 0.85
CA GLY A 143 5.66 14.69 1.36
C GLY A 143 6.21 15.46 2.57
N GLY A 144 6.78 14.74 3.54
CA GLY A 144 7.39 15.36 4.70
C GLY A 144 8.61 16.23 4.38
N TYR A 145 9.43 15.80 3.42
CA TYR A 145 10.56 16.58 2.92
C TYR A 145 10.10 17.89 2.27
N ILE A 146 9.03 17.84 1.44
CA ILE A 146 8.45 19.01 0.79
C ILE A 146 8.02 20.05 1.83
N LYS A 147 7.27 19.65 2.87
CA LYS A 147 6.83 20.57 3.94
C LYS A 147 7.98 21.31 4.61
N ILE A 148 9.03 20.58 4.96
CA ILE A 148 10.17 21.14 5.70
C ILE A 148 10.96 22.11 4.82
N LYS A 149 11.10 21.80 3.53
CA LYS A 149 11.72 22.71 2.56
C LYS A 149 10.90 23.99 2.36
N GLN A 150 9.56 23.89 2.34
CA GLN A 150 8.68 25.07 2.28
C GLN A 150 8.81 25.93 3.52
N ASN A 151 8.74 25.36 4.72
CA ASN A 151 8.88 26.11 5.97
C ASN A 151 10.21 26.87 6.03
N LYS A 152 11.33 26.24 5.63
CA LYS A 152 12.64 26.92 5.60
C LYS A 152 12.68 28.14 4.67
N LYS A 153 11.95 28.12 3.55
CA LYS A 153 11.85 29.27 2.63
C LYS A 153 11.01 30.43 3.18
N PHE A 154 10.03 30.14 4.04
CA PHE A 154 9.18 31.19 4.63
C PHE A 154 9.87 31.94 5.79
N TYR A 155 10.88 31.34 6.40
CA TYR A 155 11.64 31.91 7.52
C TYR A 155 13.07 32.34 7.13
N SER A 156 13.41 32.33 5.85
CA SER A 156 14.67 32.86 5.29
C SER A 156 14.43 34.19 4.60
#